data_AF-A0A285U162-F1
#
_entry.id   AF-A0A285U162-F1
#
_cell.length_a   1.000
_cell.length_b   1.000
_cell.length_c   1.000
_cell.angle_alpha   90.00
_cell.angle_beta   90.00
_cell.angle_gamma   90.00
#
_symmetry.space_group_name_H-M   'P 1'
#
loop_
_entity.id
_entity.type
_entity.pdbx_description
1 polymer ?
#
loop_
_entity_poly.entity_id
_entity_poly.type
_entity_poly.pdbx_seq_one_letter_code
_entity_poly.pdbx_strand_id
1 'polypeptide(L)'
;MAGGSSQRDDAAQLRPFETPLFDGFEGTTFSPAGGLYYRDNPEQRAGRVEFQSAVTHRSAGALKLSVRPLWGGESGRSERAEIWERSRLRVPYDRAVWYGFSVRFADPVPQDDTRHLIAQWKREIGPTAQGDYSPFFALRLVRGKLFATVETMLRPGDGDGDAAGNADAGAPDAAAPVWLRPEKHQMRALVATDGRWDVLDGKPFGTRTGRIRVIDRGNRLPVPESGWIDFAVMTRPGPDGSGHVELFANDRWIVTVKGAIGHDDPGLGPRQYFKFGPYRAAASDEWTLYFDNFRRSLNAADILGREALSALAADAR
;
A
#
# COMPACT_ATOMS: atom_id res chain seq x y z
N MET A 1 -1.79 -63.21 6.13
CA MET A 1 -2.09 -62.32 5.00
C MET A 1 -2.48 -60.97 5.56
N ALA A 2 -1.48 -60.11 5.68
CA ALA A 2 -1.61 -58.73 6.14
C ALA A 2 -2.07 -57.85 4.98
N GLY A 3 -2.83 -56.79 5.28
CA GLY A 3 -3.25 -55.81 4.28
C GLY A 3 -4.29 -54.81 4.80
N GLY A 4 -4.09 -54.29 6.01
CA GLY A 4 -4.89 -53.19 6.52
C GLY A 4 -4.51 -51.88 5.82
N SER A 5 -5.39 -51.42 4.95
CA SER A 5 -5.39 -50.10 4.33
C SER A 5 -5.27 -48.99 5.38
N SER A 6 -4.17 -48.22 5.32
CA SER A 6 -4.13 -46.88 5.91
C SER A 6 -4.07 -45.87 4.77
N GLN A 7 -5.25 -45.44 4.30
CA GLN A 7 -5.36 -44.16 3.62
C GLN A 7 -5.15 -43.10 4.69
N ARG A 8 -3.99 -42.43 4.64
CA ARG A 8 -3.75 -41.20 5.39
C ARG A 8 -4.49 -40.10 4.65
N ASP A 9 -5.54 -39.58 5.28
CA ASP A 9 -6.10 -38.28 4.96
C ASP A 9 -5.09 -37.18 5.35
N ASP A 10 -4.07 -36.97 4.51
CA ASP A 10 -3.22 -35.77 4.59
C ASP A 10 -3.97 -34.61 3.93
N ALA A 11 -4.92 -34.01 4.67
CA ALA A 11 -5.42 -32.70 4.32
C ALA A 11 -4.23 -31.73 4.34
N ALA A 12 -3.81 -31.24 3.17
CA ALA A 12 -2.65 -30.35 3.05
C ALA A 12 -2.81 -29.15 3.99
N GLN A 13 -1.95 -29.06 5.01
CA GLN A 13 -1.98 -27.96 5.96
C GLN A 13 -1.68 -26.66 5.22
N LEU A 14 -2.61 -25.69 5.29
CA LEU A 14 -2.43 -24.37 4.68
C LEU A 14 -1.13 -23.74 5.19
N ARG A 15 -0.38 -23.13 4.27
CA ARG A 15 0.79 -22.33 4.62
C ARG A 15 0.31 -21.11 5.42
N PRO A 16 1.09 -20.60 6.39
CA PRO A 16 0.63 -19.52 7.27
C PRO A 16 0.16 -18.23 6.56
N PHE A 17 0.65 -17.96 5.35
CA PHE A 17 0.23 -16.78 4.58
C PHE A 17 -1.09 -16.98 3.80
N GLU A 18 -1.57 -18.22 3.68
CA GLU A 18 -2.81 -18.55 2.97
C GLU A 18 -4.04 -18.39 3.86
N THR A 19 -3.86 -18.43 5.18
CA THR A 19 -4.92 -18.12 6.14
C THR A 19 -5.31 -16.64 6.05
N PRO A 20 -6.60 -16.33 5.88
CA PRO A 20 -7.10 -14.96 5.96
C PRO A 20 -6.77 -14.32 7.31
N LEU A 21 -6.44 -13.04 7.31
CA LEU A 21 -6.20 -12.26 8.52
C LEU A 21 -7.31 -11.24 8.72
N PHE A 22 -7.68 -11.02 9.98
CA PHE A 22 -8.70 -10.06 10.37
C PHE A 22 -8.39 -9.41 11.72
N ASP A 23 -8.48 -8.08 11.80
CA ASP A 23 -8.44 -7.33 13.05
C ASP A 23 -9.39 -6.12 13.00
N GLY A 24 -10.42 -6.15 13.85
CA GLY A 24 -11.32 -5.02 14.09
C GLY A 24 -10.86 -4.09 15.22
N PHE A 25 -9.72 -4.37 15.85
CA PHE A 25 -9.13 -3.57 16.94
C PHE A 25 -10.08 -3.33 18.13
N GLU A 26 -10.96 -4.29 18.43
CA GLU A 26 -11.96 -4.20 19.51
C GLU A 26 -11.38 -4.43 20.91
N GLY A 27 -10.20 -5.05 20.99
CA GLY A 27 -9.51 -5.31 22.25
C GLY A 27 -8.54 -4.21 22.68
N THR A 28 -7.70 -4.50 23.67
CA THR A 28 -6.61 -3.60 24.12
C THR A 28 -5.26 -3.93 23.49
N THR A 29 -5.22 -4.97 22.65
CA THR A 29 -4.04 -5.44 21.92
C THR A 29 -4.47 -5.97 20.55
N PHE A 30 -3.51 -6.18 19.64
CA PHE A 30 -3.80 -6.77 18.32
C PHE A 30 -4.38 -8.17 18.45
N SER A 31 -5.41 -8.46 17.67
CA SER A 31 -5.97 -9.80 17.56
C SER A 31 -4.91 -10.79 17.06
N PRO A 32 -4.79 -11.98 17.65
CA PRO A 32 -3.95 -13.05 17.11
C PRO A 32 -4.29 -13.40 15.64
N ALA A 33 -5.58 -13.28 15.27
CA ALA A 33 -6.07 -13.51 13.91
C ALA A 33 -5.69 -12.38 12.94
N GLY A 34 -5.37 -11.18 13.44
CA GLY A 34 -4.93 -10.06 12.63
C GLY A 34 -3.51 -10.20 12.12
N GLY A 35 -2.66 -10.94 12.84
CA GLY A 35 -1.27 -11.12 12.43
C GLY A 35 -0.45 -9.82 12.46
N LEU A 36 -0.91 -8.82 13.20
CA LEU A 36 -0.32 -7.49 13.29
C LEU A 36 0.54 -7.32 14.55
N TYR A 37 1.45 -6.36 14.50
CA TYR A 37 2.20 -5.88 15.66
C TYR A 37 2.71 -4.45 15.46
N TYR A 38 2.90 -3.73 16.57
CA TYR A 38 3.67 -2.50 16.59
C TYR A 38 5.14 -2.82 16.80
N ARG A 39 6.01 -2.33 15.92
CA ARG A 39 7.44 -2.58 16.01
C ARG A 39 8.08 -1.61 16.99
N ASP A 40 8.76 -2.15 18.00
CA ASP A 40 9.62 -1.36 18.88
C ASP A 40 10.99 -1.15 18.22
N ASN A 41 11.22 0.06 17.70
CA ASN A 41 12.49 0.46 17.12
C ASN A 41 12.70 2.00 17.21
N PRO A 42 13.92 2.50 16.98
CA PRO A 42 14.21 3.94 17.06
C PRO A 42 13.38 4.85 16.15
N GLU A 43 12.93 4.35 15.01
CA GLU A 43 12.14 5.11 14.02
C GLU A 43 10.68 5.33 14.47
N GLN A 44 10.18 4.45 15.35
CA GLN A 44 8.81 4.43 15.87
C GLN A 44 8.66 5.19 17.20
N ARG A 45 9.76 5.77 17.73
CA ARG A 45 9.76 6.48 19.03
C ARG A 45 8.89 7.74 19.07
N ALA A 46 8.58 8.29 17.91
CA ALA A 46 7.62 9.38 17.75
C ALA A 46 6.17 8.89 17.80
N GLY A 47 5.94 7.59 17.60
CA GLY A 47 4.62 7.02 17.45
C GLY A 47 3.96 6.60 18.75
N ARG A 48 2.64 6.77 18.81
CA ARG A 48 1.77 6.26 19.87
C ARG A 48 0.65 5.43 19.25
N VAL A 49 0.38 4.29 19.89
CA VAL A 49 -0.68 3.34 19.53
C VAL A 49 -1.71 3.32 20.63
N GLU A 50 -2.98 3.50 20.28
CA GLU A 50 -4.10 3.47 21.22
C GLU A 50 -5.25 2.67 20.61
N PHE A 51 -5.71 1.65 21.33
CA PHE A 51 -6.97 0.97 21.03
C PHE A 51 -8.11 1.71 21.73
N GLN A 52 -9.16 2.07 20.99
CA GLN A 52 -10.24 2.92 21.49
C GLN A 52 -11.58 2.61 20.82
N SER A 53 -12.68 3.09 21.42
CA SER A 53 -14.06 2.82 20.97
C SER A 53 -14.90 4.08 20.70
N ALA A 54 -14.30 5.26 20.74
CA ALA A 54 -14.98 6.54 20.51
C ALA A 54 -15.12 6.90 19.02
N VAL A 55 -14.12 6.53 18.20
CA VAL A 55 -14.08 6.79 16.76
C VAL A 55 -13.91 5.47 16.04
N THR A 56 -15.01 4.81 15.67
CA THR A 56 -15.03 3.48 15.03
C THR A 56 -15.74 3.52 13.68
N HIS A 57 -15.68 2.43 12.90
CA HIS A 57 -16.34 2.30 11.61
C HIS A 57 -17.23 1.06 11.50
N ARG A 58 -16.63 -0.13 11.40
CA ARG A 58 -17.36 -1.41 11.22
C ARG A 58 -17.23 -2.35 12.41
N SER A 59 -16.32 -2.04 13.33
CA SER A 59 -16.09 -2.82 14.54
C SER A 59 -16.41 -2.00 15.80
N ALA A 60 -16.47 -2.67 16.95
CA ALA A 60 -16.72 -2.02 18.24
C ALA A 60 -15.52 -1.19 18.74
N GLY A 61 -14.35 -1.35 18.12
CA GLY A 61 -13.14 -0.58 18.40
C GLY A 61 -12.45 -0.13 17.12
N ALA A 62 -11.38 0.63 17.30
CA ALA A 62 -10.49 1.09 16.24
C ALA A 62 -9.13 1.46 16.82
N LEU A 63 -8.13 1.47 15.96
CA LEU A 63 -6.76 1.80 16.30
C LEU A 63 -6.48 3.27 15.99
N LYS A 64 -6.18 4.07 17.01
CA LYS A 64 -5.65 5.43 16.86
C LYS A 64 -4.12 5.37 16.83
N LEU A 65 -3.54 5.86 15.75
CA LEU A 65 -2.10 5.99 15.55
C LEU A 65 -1.74 7.46 15.41
N SER A 66 -0.78 7.92 16.21
CA SER A 66 -0.35 9.33 16.21
C SER A 66 1.16 9.41 16.18
N VAL A 67 1.70 10.41 15.48
CA VAL A 67 3.13 10.76 15.50
C VAL A 67 3.30 12.16 16.07
N ARG A 68 4.04 12.24 17.16
CA ARG A 68 4.44 13.53 17.78
C ARG A 68 5.75 14.03 17.15
N PRO A 69 6.01 15.34 17.17
CA PRO A 69 7.32 15.86 16.75
C PRO A 69 8.42 15.32 17.67
N LEU A 70 9.47 14.77 17.06
CA LEU A 70 10.67 14.28 17.75
C LEU A 70 11.91 15.05 17.32
N TRP A 71 11.97 15.50 16.06
CA TRP A 71 13.13 16.18 15.49
C TRP A 71 12.86 17.62 15.05
N GLY A 72 11.70 18.18 15.41
CA GLY A 72 11.39 19.60 15.18
C GLY A 72 11.52 20.05 13.72
N GLY A 73 11.24 19.18 12.74
CA GLY A 73 11.37 19.50 11.32
C GLY A 73 12.75 19.27 10.69
N GLU A 74 13.71 18.66 11.39
CA GLU A 74 15.05 18.40 10.84
C GLU A 74 15.01 17.60 9.52
N SER A 75 15.67 18.13 8.49
CA SER A 75 15.73 17.51 7.16
C SER A 75 16.36 16.11 7.20
N GLY A 76 15.84 15.19 6.39
CA GLY A 76 16.33 13.81 6.31
C GLY A 76 15.86 12.89 7.45
N ARG A 77 15.22 13.42 8.50
CA ARG A 77 14.63 12.62 9.57
C ARG A 77 13.22 12.13 9.22
N SER A 78 12.77 11.11 9.93
CA SER A 78 11.42 10.55 9.80
C SER A 78 10.78 10.22 11.13
N GLU A 79 9.46 10.35 11.17
CA GLU A 79 8.61 10.02 12.31
C GLU A 79 7.53 9.04 11.88
N ARG A 80 7.29 8.02 12.71
CA ARG A 80 6.48 6.86 12.34
C ARG A 80 5.65 6.35 13.51
N ALA A 81 4.43 5.94 13.20
CA ALA A 81 3.61 5.05 14.03
C ALA A 81 2.98 3.99 13.12
N GLU A 82 3.80 3.08 12.61
CA GLU A 82 3.38 2.06 11.64
C GLU A 82 3.11 0.71 12.32
N ILE A 83 2.00 0.06 11.98
CA ILE A 83 1.73 -1.33 12.28
C ILE A 83 2.25 -2.21 11.16
N TRP A 84 2.83 -3.35 11.53
CA TRP A 84 3.47 -4.27 10.62
C TRP A 84 2.75 -5.62 10.60
N GLU A 85 2.70 -6.25 9.42
CA GLU A 85 2.39 -7.67 9.33
C GLU A 85 3.56 -8.51 9.88
N ARG A 86 3.26 -9.51 10.73
CA ARG A 86 4.27 -10.40 11.33
C ARG A 86 5.04 -11.17 10.27
N SER A 87 6.36 -11.23 10.41
CA SER A 87 7.27 -11.84 9.42
C SER A 87 6.91 -13.27 9.00
N ARG A 88 6.38 -14.08 9.94
CA ARG A 88 5.96 -15.47 9.66
C ARG A 88 4.75 -15.58 8.71
N LEU A 89 4.00 -14.50 8.54
CA LEU A 89 2.78 -14.44 7.72
C LEU A 89 3.02 -13.80 6.35
N ARG A 90 4.22 -13.25 6.12
CA ARG A 90 4.58 -12.55 4.88
C ARG A 90 4.41 -13.44 3.65
N VAL A 91 3.84 -12.84 2.63
CA VAL A 91 3.42 -13.51 1.39
C VAL A 91 4.61 -13.60 0.43
N PRO A 92 4.77 -14.68 -0.36
CA PRO A 92 5.76 -14.72 -1.44
C PRO A 92 5.67 -13.47 -2.35
N TYR A 93 6.81 -12.99 -2.83
CA TYR A 93 6.90 -11.69 -3.47
C TYR A 93 6.07 -11.57 -4.75
N ASP A 94 5.97 -12.64 -5.52
CA ASP A 94 5.27 -12.74 -6.81
C ASP A 94 3.80 -13.18 -6.68
N ARG A 95 3.32 -13.42 -5.45
CA ARG A 95 1.97 -13.92 -5.20
C ARG A 95 0.99 -12.77 -5.08
N ALA A 96 -0.14 -12.88 -5.80
CA ALA A 96 -1.27 -11.97 -5.62
C ALA A 96 -1.88 -12.15 -4.22
N VAL A 97 -2.14 -11.04 -3.54
CA VAL A 97 -2.81 -11.00 -2.24
C VAL A 97 -3.65 -9.74 -2.14
N TRP A 98 -4.81 -9.86 -1.51
CA TRP A 98 -5.72 -8.77 -1.23
C TRP A 98 -5.55 -8.28 0.21
N TYR A 99 -5.63 -6.96 0.38
CA TYR A 99 -5.62 -6.26 1.65
C TYR A 99 -6.83 -5.34 1.73
N GLY A 100 -7.51 -5.30 2.87
CA GLY A 100 -8.58 -4.37 3.17
C GLY A 100 -8.31 -3.65 4.48
N PHE A 101 -8.63 -2.36 4.57
CA PHE A 101 -8.59 -1.61 5.82
C PHE A 101 -9.40 -0.33 5.68
N SER A 102 -10.04 0.09 6.77
CA SER A 102 -10.67 1.39 6.88
C SER A 102 -9.71 2.38 7.54
N VAL A 103 -9.64 3.60 7.02
CA VAL A 103 -8.84 4.70 7.59
C VAL A 103 -9.68 5.98 7.69
N ARG A 104 -9.48 6.75 8.76
CA ARG A 104 -10.01 8.10 8.92
C ARG A 104 -8.92 9.05 9.37
N PHE A 105 -8.89 10.24 8.80
CA PHE A 105 -7.95 11.29 9.17
C PHE A 105 -8.49 12.06 10.37
N ALA A 106 -7.63 12.34 11.35
CA ALA A 106 -7.93 13.33 12.37
C ALA A 106 -7.64 14.73 11.85
N ASP A 107 -8.29 15.74 12.44
CA ASP A 107 -7.93 17.13 12.20
C ASP A 107 -6.69 17.53 13.05
N PRO A 108 -5.79 18.36 12.50
CA PRO A 108 -5.74 18.80 11.11
C PRO A 108 -5.16 17.73 10.18
N VAL A 109 -5.67 17.67 8.95
CA VAL A 109 -5.03 16.94 7.85
C VAL A 109 -3.76 17.70 7.42
N PRO A 110 -2.58 17.05 7.30
CA PRO A 110 -1.34 17.73 6.89
C PRO A 110 -1.47 18.47 5.55
N GLN A 111 -1.04 19.74 5.52
CA GLN A 111 -1.18 20.64 4.35
C GLN A 111 0.14 20.98 3.66
N ASP A 112 1.28 20.53 4.18
CA ASP A 112 2.57 20.72 3.52
C ASP A 112 2.81 19.69 2.39
N ASP A 113 3.93 19.85 1.67
CA ASP A 113 4.33 18.96 0.57
C ASP A 113 5.48 18.01 0.91
N THR A 114 5.78 17.86 2.20
CA THR A 114 6.73 16.86 2.64
C THR A 114 6.11 15.46 2.59
N ARG A 115 6.94 14.45 2.80
CA ARG A 115 6.53 13.05 2.72
C ARG A 115 5.46 12.74 3.77
N HIS A 116 4.34 12.19 3.33
CA HIS A 116 3.31 11.57 4.17
C HIS A 116 2.81 10.27 3.53
N LEU A 117 2.83 9.17 4.29
CA LEU A 117 2.32 7.85 3.90
C LEU A 117 1.32 7.36 4.94
N ILE A 118 0.26 6.70 4.48
CA ILE A 118 -0.75 6.07 5.35
C ILE A 118 -0.71 4.54 5.27
N ALA A 119 -0.23 3.99 4.15
CA ALA A 119 -0.15 2.55 3.90
C ALA A 119 0.93 2.27 2.85
N GLN A 120 1.66 1.17 3.02
CA GLN A 120 2.76 0.82 2.12
C GLN A 120 3.02 -0.69 2.04
N TRP A 121 3.32 -1.15 0.84
CA TRP A 121 3.67 -2.53 0.52
C TRP A 121 5.12 -2.57 0.05
N LYS A 122 5.91 -3.47 0.63
CA LYS A 122 7.36 -3.53 0.45
C LYS A 122 7.81 -4.94 0.14
N ARG A 123 8.91 -5.06 -0.59
CA ARG A 123 9.71 -6.28 -0.62
C ARG A 123 10.56 -6.37 0.65
N GLU A 124 10.75 -7.57 1.16
CA GLU A 124 11.77 -7.80 2.19
C GLU A 124 13.15 -7.36 1.71
N ILE A 125 13.89 -6.70 2.59
CA ILE A 125 15.25 -6.25 2.31
C ILE A 125 16.15 -7.20 3.10
N GLY A 126 16.94 -8.01 2.40
CA GLY A 126 17.88 -8.93 3.02
C GLY A 126 19.14 -8.21 3.51
N PRO A 127 19.99 -8.90 4.30
CA PRO A 127 21.17 -8.31 4.91
C PRO A 127 22.25 -7.88 3.89
N THR A 128 22.20 -8.41 2.68
CA THR A 128 23.15 -8.11 1.59
C THR A 128 22.60 -7.13 0.55
N ALA A 129 21.34 -6.70 0.69
CA ALA A 129 20.75 -5.73 -0.21
C ALA A 129 21.47 -4.39 -0.08
N GLN A 130 21.90 -3.83 -1.20
CA GLN A 130 22.50 -2.50 -1.25
C GLN A 130 21.45 -1.50 -1.74
N GLY A 131 21.35 -0.34 -1.09
CA GLY A 131 20.42 0.72 -1.49
C GLY A 131 19.18 0.83 -0.60
N ASP A 132 18.38 1.85 -0.89
CA ASP A 132 17.19 2.23 -0.13
C ASP A 132 15.94 1.96 -0.97
N TYR A 133 15.28 0.84 -0.71
CA TYR A 133 14.12 0.39 -1.49
C TYR A 133 12.84 1.01 -0.96
N SER A 134 12.21 1.81 -1.81
CA SER A 134 10.91 2.40 -1.56
C SER A 134 9.83 1.31 -1.56
N PRO A 135 8.64 1.57 -0.99
CA PRO A 135 7.52 0.67 -1.21
C PRO A 135 7.19 0.52 -2.69
N PHE A 136 6.86 -0.69 -3.13
CA PHE A 136 6.46 -0.94 -4.52
C PHE A 136 5.03 -0.48 -4.79
N PHE A 137 4.22 -0.33 -3.75
CA PHE A 137 2.91 0.33 -3.79
C PHE A 137 2.71 1.12 -2.49
N ALA A 138 2.16 2.33 -2.57
CA ALA A 138 1.90 3.16 -1.40
C ALA A 138 0.71 4.09 -1.59
N LEU A 139 -0.02 4.32 -0.49
CA LEU A 139 -1.00 5.39 -0.35
C LEU A 139 -0.37 6.55 0.43
N ARG A 140 -0.50 7.75 -0.11
CA ARG A 140 0.27 8.92 0.25
C ARG A 140 -0.62 10.15 0.35
N LEU A 141 -0.11 11.17 1.04
CA LEU A 141 -0.73 12.48 1.17
C LEU A 141 0.27 13.56 0.73
N VAL A 142 -0.22 14.60 0.07
CA VAL A 142 0.53 15.82 -0.26
C VAL A 142 -0.46 16.99 -0.24
N ARG A 143 -0.16 18.08 0.48
CA ARG A 143 -1.05 19.25 0.60
C ARG A 143 -2.51 18.91 0.90
N GLY A 144 -2.73 17.99 1.84
CA GLY A 144 -4.07 17.52 2.19
C GLY A 144 -4.76 16.62 1.16
N LYS A 145 -4.09 16.23 0.07
CA LYS A 145 -4.66 15.44 -1.03
C LYS A 145 -4.11 14.03 -1.09
N LEU A 146 -4.99 13.04 -1.28
CA LEU A 146 -4.60 11.64 -1.39
C LEU A 146 -4.10 11.29 -2.78
N PHE A 147 -3.07 10.46 -2.83
CA PHE A 147 -2.60 9.85 -4.07
C PHE A 147 -1.98 8.47 -3.82
N ALA A 148 -1.92 7.67 -4.89
CA ALA A 148 -1.32 6.36 -4.88
C ALA A 148 -0.17 6.29 -5.88
N THR A 149 0.85 5.49 -5.55
CA THR A 149 2.01 5.30 -6.41
C THR A 149 2.41 3.84 -6.49
N VAL A 150 2.90 3.41 -7.65
CA VAL A 150 3.70 2.18 -7.79
C VAL A 150 5.16 2.55 -8.04
N GLU A 151 6.10 1.69 -7.66
CA GLU A 151 7.52 1.91 -7.87
C GLU A 151 8.20 0.70 -8.49
N THR A 152 9.22 0.95 -9.31
CA THR A 152 10.10 -0.08 -9.88
C THR A 152 11.53 0.43 -10.01
N MET A 153 12.44 -0.44 -10.44
CA MET A 153 13.84 -0.11 -10.71
C MET A 153 13.98 0.69 -12.00
N LEU A 154 14.93 1.63 -11.99
CA LEU A 154 15.40 2.24 -13.24
C LEU A 154 16.11 1.18 -14.09
N ARG A 155 15.91 1.27 -15.40
CA ARG A 155 16.57 0.47 -16.42
C ARG A 155 17.24 1.39 -17.44
N PRO A 156 18.28 0.90 -18.15
CA PRO A 156 18.81 1.63 -19.30
C PRO A 156 17.70 2.02 -20.28
N GLY A 157 17.68 3.28 -20.71
CA GLY A 157 16.63 3.84 -21.59
C GLY A 157 15.45 4.51 -20.86
N ASP A 158 15.33 4.36 -19.53
CA ASP A 158 14.33 5.13 -18.78
C ASP A 158 14.72 6.63 -18.76
N GLY A 159 13.86 7.49 -19.31
CA GLY A 159 14.04 8.93 -19.29
C GLY A 159 14.60 9.57 -20.57
N ASP A 160 14.97 8.77 -21.58
CA ASP A 160 15.56 9.25 -22.85
C ASP A 160 14.55 9.93 -23.81
N GLY A 161 13.42 10.44 -23.31
CA GLY A 161 12.46 11.26 -24.08
C GLY A 161 11.66 10.52 -25.17
N ASP A 162 12.17 9.42 -25.72
CA ASP A 162 11.62 8.77 -26.92
C ASP A 162 10.75 7.54 -26.63
N ALA A 163 10.79 6.98 -25.41
CA ALA A 163 10.01 5.78 -25.05
C ALA A 163 8.54 6.07 -24.66
N ALA A 164 8.17 7.35 -24.56
CA ALA A 164 6.79 7.78 -24.43
C ALA A 164 6.43 8.60 -25.67
N GLY A 165 6.26 7.92 -26.81
CA GLY A 165 5.51 8.51 -27.91
C GLY A 165 4.22 9.10 -27.35
N ASN A 166 3.91 10.35 -27.75
CA ASN A 166 2.76 11.15 -27.35
C ASN A 166 1.49 10.29 -27.18
N ALA A 167 1.34 9.65 -26.02
CA ALA A 167 0.14 8.93 -25.68
C ALA A 167 -0.73 9.96 -24.97
N ASP A 168 -1.78 10.37 -25.68
CA ASP A 168 -2.74 11.36 -25.21
C ASP A 168 -3.12 11.09 -23.75
N ALA A 169 -3.07 12.15 -22.94
CA ALA A 169 -3.61 12.15 -21.60
C ALA A 169 -5.13 11.95 -21.70
N GLY A 170 -5.57 10.68 -21.71
CA GLY A 170 -6.96 10.29 -21.96
C GLY A 170 -7.12 8.95 -22.67
N ALA A 171 -6.06 8.39 -23.26
CA ALA A 171 -6.13 7.04 -23.81
C ALA A 171 -6.16 6.00 -22.67
N PRO A 172 -6.97 4.92 -22.76
CA PRO A 172 -7.06 3.86 -21.74
C PRO A 172 -5.73 3.10 -21.50
N ASP A 173 -4.72 3.36 -22.32
CA ASP A 173 -3.41 2.70 -22.35
C ASP A 173 -2.26 3.71 -22.20
N ALA A 174 -2.54 4.93 -21.71
CA ALA A 174 -1.55 5.99 -21.66
C ALA A 174 -0.35 5.60 -20.77
N ALA A 175 0.86 5.87 -21.27
CA ALA A 175 2.11 5.74 -20.53
C ALA A 175 1.99 6.37 -19.13
N ALA A 176 2.42 5.72 -18.06
CA ALA A 176 2.23 6.25 -16.71
C ALA A 176 3.10 7.50 -16.48
N PRO A 177 2.59 8.57 -15.83
CA PRO A 177 3.41 9.70 -15.39
C PRO A 177 4.33 9.27 -14.24
N VAL A 178 5.62 9.59 -14.33
CA VAL A 178 6.67 9.10 -13.43
C VAL A 178 7.60 10.19 -12.93
N TRP A 179 8.03 10.00 -11.69
CA TRP A 179 9.15 10.68 -11.07
C TRP A 179 10.36 9.74 -11.11
N LEU A 180 11.36 10.09 -11.93
CA LEU A 180 12.64 9.40 -11.99
C LEU A 180 13.49 9.77 -10.78
N ARG A 181 14.10 8.77 -10.14
CA ARG A 181 14.90 8.90 -8.92
C ARG A 181 16.26 8.22 -9.09
N PRO A 182 17.13 8.76 -9.98
CA PRO A 182 18.44 8.17 -10.29
C PRO A 182 19.31 7.99 -9.05
N GLU A 183 19.19 8.88 -8.06
CA GLU A 183 19.91 8.82 -6.79
C GLU A 183 19.53 7.60 -5.93
N LYS A 184 18.38 6.98 -6.21
CA LYS A 184 17.90 5.75 -5.57
C LYS A 184 17.81 4.57 -6.53
N HIS A 185 18.25 4.73 -7.78
CA HIS A 185 18.10 3.73 -8.83
C HIS A 185 16.63 3.30 -9.05
N GLN A 186 15.66 4.20 -8.84
CA GLN A 186 14.23 3.87 -8.82
C GLN A 186 13.38 4.83 -9.67
N MET A 187 12.21 4.35 -10.08
CA MET A 187 11.17 5.12 -10.77
C MET A 187 9.86 4.97 -10.00
N ARG A 188 9.17 6.09 -9.78
CA ARG A 188 7.87 6.12 -9.11
C ARG A 188 6.80 6.61 -10.07
N ALA A 189 5.78 5.80 -10.33
CA ALA A 189 4.63 6.20 -11.13
C ALA A 189 3.48 6.70 -10.24
N LEU A 190 2.82 7.76 -10.67
CA LEU A 190 1.55 8.23 -10.12
C LEU A 190 0.42 7.44 -10.76
N VAL A 191 -0.41 6.77 -9.95
CA VAL A 191 -1.44 5.84 -10.46
C VAL A 191 -2.87 6.21 -10.09
N ALA A 192 -3.08 6.95 -9.01
CA ALA A 192 -4.40 7.47 -8.67
C ALA A 192 -4.25 8.74 -7.81
N THR A 193 -5.23 9.61 -7.89
CA THR A 193 -5.29 10.87 -7.15
C THR A 193 -6.73 11.12 -6.66
N ASP A 194 -6.87 11.96 -5.64
CA ASP A 194 -8.18 12.51 -5.28
C ASP A 194 -8.65 13.58 -6.28
N GLY A 195 -9.91 13.99 -6.17
CA GLY A 195 -10.54 14.93 -7.10
C GLY A 195 -10.02 16.38 -7.04
N ARG A 196 -9.19 16.73 -6.06
CA ARG A 196 -8.61 18.08 -5.89
C ARG A 196 -7.19 18.18 -6.44
N TRP A 197 -6.63 17.10 -6.95
CA TRP A 197 -5.28 17.05 -7.50
C TRP A 197 -5.08 18.06 -8.63
N ASP A 198 -3.99 18.81 -8.58
CA ASP A 198 -3.64 19.80 -9.59
C ASP A 198 -2.24 19.59 -10.18
N VAL A 199 -1.88 20.44 -11.13
CA VAL A 199 -0.60 20.36 -11.84
C VAL A 199 0.62 20.59 -10.93
N LEU A 200 0.48 21.38 -9.86
CA LEU A 200 1.57 21.67 -8.93
C LEU A 200 1.86 20.45 -8.03
N ASP A 201 0.83 19.69 -7.65
CA ASP A 201 0.99 18.42 -6.94
C ASP A 201 1.73 17.38 -7.81
N GLY A 202 1.44 17.41 -9.12
CA GLY A 202 2.03 16.53 -10.12
C GLY A 202 3.44 16.86 -10.57
N LYS A 203 4.04 17.99 -10.12
CA LYS A 203 5.31 18.49 -10.65
C LYS A 203 6.45 17.45 -10.70
N PRO A 204 6.65 16.57 -9.70
CA PRO A 204 7.70 15.55 -9.78
C PRO A 204 7.46 14.49 -10.87
N PHE A 205 6.22 14.31 -11.32
CA PHE A 205 5.78 13.30 -12.28
C PHE A 205 5.79 13.83 -13.73
N GLY A 206 6.83 14.58 -14.10
CA GLY A 206 6.93 15.26 -15.39
C GLY A 206 7.37 14.39 -16.57
N THR A 207 7.79 13.14 -16.32
CA THR A 207 8.19 12.17 -17.36
C THR A 207 7.11 11.10 -17.52
N ARG A 208 7.14 10.31 -18.60
CA ARG A 208 6.23 9.16 -18.78
C ARG A 208 7.01 7.88 -19.08
N THR A 209 6.42 6.73 -18.77
CA THR A 209 6.97 5.40 -19.11
C THR A 209 5.91 4.48 -19.71
N GLY A 210 6.28 3.68 -20.71
CA GLY A 210 5.46 2.58 -21.23
C GLY A 210 5.56 1.29 -20.40
N ARG A 211 6.52 1.20 -19.47
CA ARG A 211 6.73 -0.01 -18.65
C ARG A 211 5.63 -0.23 -17.60
N ILE A 212 4.86 0.81 -17.30
CA ILE A 212 3.75 0.79 -16.36
C ILE A 212 2.54 1.37 -17.09
N ARG A 213 1.45 0.63 -17.07
CA ARG A 213 0.16 1.03 -17.63
C ARG A 213 -0.84 1.28 -16.51
N VAL A 214 -1.48 2.43 -16.56
CA VAL A 214 -2.51 2.86 -15.60
C VAL A 214 -3.84 2.87 -16.34
N ILE A 215 -4.79 2.07 -15.86
CA ILE A 215 -6.14 1.95 -16.43
C ILE A 215 -7.10 2.61 -15.43
N ASP A 216 -7.57 3.81 -15.77
CA ASP A 216 -8.57 4.54 -14.99
C ASP A 216 -9.90 3.76 -15.00
N ARG A 217 -10.48 3.51 -13.83
CA ARG A 217 -11.76 2.79 -13.67
C ARG A 217 -12.94 3.74 -13.42
N GLY A 218 -12.75 5.03 -13.66
CA GLY A 218 -13.79 6.05 -13.66
C GLY A 218 -14.08 6.66 -12.28
N ASN A 219 -13.30 6.30 -11.26
CA ASN A 219 -13.46 6.83 -9.90
C ASN A 219 -12.16 7.48 -9.43
N ARG A 220 -12.27 8.44 -8.51
CA ARG A 220 -11.14 9.11 -7.86
C ARG A 220 -10.98 8.62 -6.43
N LEU A 221 -9.80 8.82 -5.86
CA LEU A 221 -9.62 8.60 -4.42
C LEU A 221 -10.54 9.53 -3.63
N PRO A 222 -11.17 9.05 -2.53
CA PRO A 222 -11.88 9.94 -1.61
C PRO A 222 -10.92 10.98 -1.02
N VAL A 223 -11.45 12.15 -0.65
CA VAL A 223 -10.67 13.18 0.04
C VAL A 223 -10.51 12.80 1.52
N PRO A 224 -9.38 13.09 2.20
CA PRO A 224 -9.17 12.77 3.62
C PRO A 224 -10.29 13.20 4.57
N GLU A 225 -10.94 14.32 4.28
CA GLU A 225 -12.00 14.92 5.10
C GLU A 225 -13.35 14.22 4.92
N SER A 226 -13.48 13.24 4.00
CA SER A 226 -14.74 12.55 3.72
C SER A 226 -15.16 11.53 4.81
N GLY A 227 -14.45 11.48 5.93
CA GLY A 227 -14.70 10.54 7.03
C GLY A 227 -13.90 9.25 6.87
N TRP A 228 -14.56 8.11 7.10
CA TRP A 228 -13.92 6.80 6.92
C TRP A 228 -13.80 6.44 5.44
N ILE A 229 -12.63 5.97 5.06
CA ILE A 229 -12.32 5.46 3.72
C ILE A 229 -11.97 3.97 3.87
N ASP A 230 -12.78 3.07 3.31
CA ASP A 230 -12.48 1.64 3.26
C ASP A 230 -11.73 1.32 1.97
N PHE A 231 -10.43 1.06 2.09
CA PHE A 231 -9.60 0.64 0.99
C PHE A 231 -9.65 -0.87 0.82
N ALA A 232 -9.64 -1.31 -0.44
CA ALA A 232 -9.30 -2.68 -0.81
C ALA A 232 -8.27 -2.66 -1.93
N VAL A 233 -7.18 -3.41 -1.76
CA VAL A 233 -6.02 -3.39 -2.64
C VAL A 233 -5.59 -4.81 -2.93
N MET A 234 -5.50 -5.17 -4.21
CA MET A 234 -4.76 -6.37 -4.63
C MET A 234 -3.35 -5.96 -5.04
N THR A 235 -2.35 -6.67 -4.55
CA THR A 235 -0.98 -6.50 -5.01
C THR A 235 -0.39 -7.81 -5.51
N ARG A 236 0.18 -7.79 -6.72
CA ARG A 236 1.07 -8.81 -7.28
C ARG A 236 2.29 -8.10 -7.88
N PRO A 237 3.39 -7.98 -7.14
CA PRO A 237 4.66 -7.52 -7.70
C PRO A 237 5.11 -8.36 -8.90
N GLY A 238 5.75 -7.70 -9.86
CA GLY A 238 6.26 -8.28 -11.09
C GLY A 238 7.21 -7.27 -11.75
N PRO A 239 8.46 -7.14 -11.25
CA PRO A 239 9.45 -6.17 -11.77
C PRO A 239 9.87 -6.43 -13.22
N ASP A 240 9.57 -7.63 -13.73
CA ASP A 240 9.76 -8.07 -15.12
C ASP A 240 8.68 -7.58 -16.09
N GLY A 241 7.62 -6.92 -15.60
CA GLY A 241 6.48 -6.48 -16.40
C GLY A 241 5.19 -7.26 -16.12
N SER A 242 5.23 -8.33 -15.34
CA SER A 242 4.04 -9.14 -15.00
C SER A 242 3.20 -8.56 -13.84
N GLY A 243 3.65 -7.44 -13.25
CA GLY A 243 3.06 -6.83 -12.07
C GLY A 243 1.62 -6.39 -12.29
N HIS A 244 0.83 -6.47 -11.22
CA HIS A 244 -0.59 -6.13 -11.23
C HIS A 244 -1.02 -5.57 -9.87
N VAL A 245 -1.68 -4.41 -9.88
CA VAL A 245 -2.36 -3.83 -8.71
C VAL A 245 -3.80 -3.52 -9.07
N GLU A 246 -4.72 -3.82 -8.15
CA GLU A 246 -6.08 -3.30 -8.15
C GLU A 246 -6.29 -2.42 -6.94
N LEU A 247 -6.92 -1.25 -7.12
CA LEU A 247 -7.22 -0.33 -6.03
C LEU A 247 -8.70 0.05 -6.04
N PHE A 248 -9.36 -0.20 -4.93
CA PHE A 248 -10.73 0.18 -4.63
C PHE A 248 -10.75 1.07 -3.39
N ALA A 249 -11.73 1.98 -3.34
CA ALA A 249 -12.05 2.76 -2.16
C ALA A 249 -13.57 2.89 -2.05
N ASN A 250 -14.12 2.65 -0.85
CA ASN A 250 -15.56 2.72 -0.56
C ASN A 250 -16.40 1.89 -1.54
N ASP A 251 -16.00 0.64 -1.78
CA ASP A 251 -16.62 -0.32 -2.71
C ASP A 251 -16.62 0.09 -4.20
N ARG A 252 -15.87 1.14 -4.56
CA ARG A 252 -15.73 1.64 -5.94
C ARG A 252 -14.33 1.38 -6.49
N TRP A 253 -14.25 0.92 -7.73
CA TRP A 253 -12.99 0.62 -8.41
C TRP A 253 -12.31 1.90 -8.89
N ILE A 254 -11.10 2.18 -8.40
CA ILE A 254 -10.37 3.41 -8.71
C ILE A 254 -9.46 3.21 -9.93
N VAL A 255 -8.59 2.19 -9.87
CA VAL A 255 -7.57 1.99 -10.90
C VAL A 255 -7.12 0.53 -10.96
N THR A 256 -6.78 0.09 -12.16
CA THR A 256 -5.95 -1.10 -12.39
C THR A 256 -4.58 -0.66 -12.90
N VAL A 257 -3.51 -1.21 -12.33
CA VAL A 257 -2.13 -0.95 -12.76
C VAL A 257 -1.50 -2.25 -13.21
N LYS A 258 -0.86 -2.25 -14.39
CA LYS A 258 -0.14 -3.40 -14.94
C LYS A 258 1.27 -2.99 -15.37
N GLY A 259 2.20 -3.94 -15.41
CA GLY A 259 3.56 -3.71 -15.91
C GLY A 259 4.65 -3.92 -14.86
N ALA A 260 5.76 -3.21 -15.00
CA ALA A 260 6.91 -3.34 -14.11
C ALA A 260 6.58 -2.74 -12.73
N ILE A 261 6.28 -3.61 -11.76
CA ILE A 261 5.93 -3.21 -10.40
C ILE A 261 6.84 -3.94 -9.42
N GLY A 262 7.56 -3.17 -8.62
CA GLY A 262 8.47 -3.68 -7.61
C GLY A 262 9.92 -3.75 -8.04
N HIS A 263 10.71 -4.41 -7.20
CA HIS A 263 12.17 -4.35 -7.16
C HIS A 263 12.76 -5.74 -7.29
N ASP A 264 13.85 -5.89 -8.03
CA ASP A 264 14.54 -7.16 -8.29
C ASP A 264 16.06 -7.12 -8.09
N ASP A 265 16.58 -6.07 -7.46
CA ASP A 265 18.01 -5.98 -7.15
C ASP A 265 18.51 -7.13 -6.26
N PRO A 266 19.80 -7.50 -6.38
CA PRO A 266 20.43 -8.52 -5.55
C PRO A 266 20.29 -8.24 -4.04
N GLY A 267 20.14 -9.31 -3.26
CA GLY A 267 20.03 -9.26 -1.80
C GLY A 267 18.63 -8.97 -1.26
N LEU A 268 17.64 -8.70 -2.12
CA LEU A 268 16.24 -8.58 -1.71
C LEU A 268 15.64 -9.94 -1.32
N GLY A 269 14.84 -9.93 -0.25
CA GLY A 269 14.20 -11.13 0.28
C GLY A 269 13.08 -11.67 -0.62
N PRO A 270 12.61 -12.90 -0.37
CA PRO A 270 11.66 -13.59 -1.24
C PRO A 270 10.18 -13.24 -0.97
N ARG A 271 9.90 -12.37 0.01
CA ARG A 271 8.53 -12.05 0.43
C ARG A 271 8.20 -10.57 0.29
N GLN A 272 6.93 -10.29 0.16
CA GLN A 272 6.35 -8.96 0.36
C GLN A 272 5.78 -8.84 1.78
N TYR A 273 5.66 -7.61 2.27
CA TYR A 273 4.99 -7.29 3.51
C TYR A 273 4.25 -5.96 3.44
N PHE A 274 3.22 -5.87 4.27
CA PHE A 274 2.36 -4.70 4.41
C PHE A 274 2.61 -3.97 5.72
N LYS A 275 2.49 -2.64 5.68
CA LYS A 275 2.43 -1.77 6.84
C LYS A 275 1.45 -0.63 6.62
N PHE A 276 0.88 -0.14 7.71
CA PHE A 276 0.00 1.02 7.68
C PHE A 276 0.18 1.87 8.93
N GLY A 277 -0.22 3.13 8.86
CA GLY A 277 -0.03 4.12 9.90
C GLY A 277 0.72 5.35 9.40
N PRO A 278 0.71 6.45 10.17
CA PRO A 278 1.36 7.68 9.78
C PRO A 278 2.87 7.49 9.69
N TYR A 279 3.42 7.73 8.50
CA TYR A 279 4.86 7.85 8.25
C TYR A 279 5.13 9.14 7.51
N ARG A 280 5.87 10.06 8.17
CA ARG A 280 6.18 11.36 7.59
C ARG A 280 7.65 11.77 7.66
N ALA A 281 8.00 12.84 6.96
CA ALA A 281 9.21 13.61 7.30
C ALA A 281 9.07 14.19 8.72
N ALA A 282 10.19 14.56 9.36
CA ALA A 282 10.09 15.27 10.64
C ALA A 282 9.28 16.56 10.46
N ALA A 283 8.42 16.85 11.43
CA ALA A 283 7.57 18.04 11.43
C ALA A 283 7.49 18.64 12.85
N SER A 284 6.75 19.74 13.00
CA SER A 284 6.58 20.46 14.26
C SER A 284 5.24 20.21 14.96
N ASP A 285 4.28 19.62 14.24
CA ASP A 285 2.91 19.36 14.67
C ASP A 285 2.68 17.87 14.93
N GLU A 286 1.55 17.49 15.54
CA GLU A 286 1.14 16.08 15.65
C GLU A 286 0.30 15.68 14.44
N TRP A 287 0.47 14.44 13.95
CA TRP A 287 -0.40 13.88 12.92
C TRP A 287 -1.02 12.56 13.39
N THR A 288 -2.34 12.43 13.24
CA THR A 288 -3.12 11.30 13.73
C THR A 288 -3.98 10.67 12.63
N LEU A 289 -4.02 9.34 12.61
CA LEU A 289 -4.90 8.52 11.79
C LEU A 289 -5.65 7.50 12.67
N TYR A 290 -6.88 7.20 12.31
CA TYR A 290 -7.67 6.11 12.87
C TYR A 290 -7.75 4.98 11.85
N PHE A 291 -7.63 3.73 12.30
CA PHE A 291 -7.75 2.54 11.47
C PHE A 291 -8.78 1.57 12.06
N ASP A 292 -9.53 0.91 11.19
CA ASP A 292 -10.51 -0.11 11.55
C ASP A 292 -10.50 -1.22 10.49
N ASN A 293 -11.02 -2.39 10.84
CA ASN A 293 -11.42 -3.43 9.90
C ASN A 293 -10.27 -3.87 8.98
N PHE A 294 -9.11 -4.18 9.55
CA PHE A 294 -7.99 -4.74 8.79
C PHE A 294 -8.33 -6.16 8.32
N ARG A 295 -8.03 -6.44 7.05
CA ARG A 295 -8.31 -7.69 6.37
C ARG A 295 -7.16 -8.05 5.43
N ARG A 296 -6.82 -9.33 5.32
CA ARG A 296 -5.95 -9.84 4.24
C ARG A 296 -6.40 -11.22 3.81
N SER A 297 -6.51 -11.46 2.51
CA SER A 297 -6.83 -12.79 1.98
C SER A 297 -6.23 -13.01 0.59
N LEU A 298 -6.12 -14.27 0.18
CA LEU A 298 -5.85 -14.62 -1.21
C LEU A 298 -7.11 -14.55 -2.09
N ASN A 299 -8.29 -14.46 -1.48
CA ASN A 299 -9.58 -14.37 -2.17
C ASN A 299 -10.14 -12.94 -2.11
N ALA A 300 -10.51 -12.39 -3.27
CA ALA A 300 -11.11 -11.07 -3.39
C ALA A 300 -12.43 -10.94 -2.60
N ALA A 301 -13.23 -12.02 -2.55
CA ALA A 301 -14.54 -12.01 -1.89
C ALA A 301 -14.48 -11.81 -0.37
N ASP A 302 -13.33 -12.07 0.25
CA ASP A 302 -13.14 -11.81 1.69
C ASP A 302 -12.88 -10.33 1.98
N ILE A 303 -12.57 -9.53 0.95
CA ILE A 303 -12.05 -8.17 1.08
C ILE A 303 -12.98 -7.14 0.44
N LEU A 304 -13.48 -7.45 -0.76
CA LEU A 304 -14.33 -6.57 -1.57
C LEU A 304 -15.77 -6.57 -1.07
N GLY A 305 -16.43 -5.41 -1.18
CA GLY A 305 -17.88 -5.32 -1.06
C GLY A 305 -18.58 -5.81 -2.33
N ARG A 306 -19.90 -5.70 -2.33
CA ARG A 306 -20.74 -6.29 -3.38
C ARG A 306 -20.54 -5.59 -4.72
N GLU A 307 -20.46 -4.26 -4.72
CA GLU A 307 -20.30 -3.48 -5.95
C GLU A 307 -18.93 -3.74 -6.57
N ALA A 308 -17.86 -3.66 -5.77
CA ALA A 308 -16.50 -3.93 -6.22
C ALA A 308 -16.34 -5.35 -6.76
N LEU A 309 -16.89 -6.36 -6.06
CA LEU A 309 -16.81 -7.74 -6.50
C LEU A 309 -17.56 -7.96 -7.82
N SER A 310 -18.73 -7.32 -7.97
CA SER A 310 -19.49 -7.40 -9.21
C SER A 310 -18.75 -6.74 -10.38
N ALA A 311 -18.14 -5.57 -10.16
CA ALA A 311 -17.35 -4.88 -11.18
C ALA A 311 -16.13 -5.71 -11.60
N LEU A 312 -15.40 -6.28 -10.64
CA LEU A 312 -14.24 -7.14 -10.92
C LEU A 312 -14.63 -8.39 -11.71
N ALA A 313 -15.75 -9.02 -11.39
CA ALA A 313 -16.26 -10.20 -12.11
C ALA A 313 -16.80 -9.89 -13.52
N ALA A 314 -17.16 -8.63 -13.79
CA ALA A 314 -17.55 -8.19 -15.13
C ALA A 314 -16.34 -7.96 -16.04
N ASP A 315 -15.22 -7.49 -15.50
CA ASP A 315 -13.96 -7.26 -16.25
C ASP A 315 -13.20 -8.55 -16.59
N ALA A 316 -13.46 -9.64 -15.85
CA ALA A 316 -12.86 -10.95 -16.11
C ALA A 316 -13.54 -11.76 -17.23
N ARG A 317 -14.63 -11.24 -17.82
CA ARG A 317 -15.41 -11.86 -18.89
C ARG A 317 -15.13 -11.20 -20.22
#